data_AF-T5LU72-F1
#
_entry.id   AF-T5LU72-F1
#
_cell.length_a   1.000
_cell.length_b   1.000
_cell.length_c   1.000
_cell.angle_alpha   90.00
_cell.angle_beta   90.00
_cell.angle_gamma   90.00
#
_symmetry.space_group_name_H-M   'P 1'
#
loop_
_entity.id
_entity.type
_entity.pdbx_description
1 polymer ?
#
loop_
_entity_poly.entity_id
_entity_poly.type
_entity_poly.pdbx_seq_one_letter_code
_entity_poly.pdbx_strand_id
1 'polypeptide(L)'
;MSDIEVVGKNGMDISLVSEYSKNILRQIAKRSNNPVVIITDVSRTPLEQAKRMYNLVETNGIKYAKNAVYSYKVHSVLNIYDNLKKENKPKQYIVNHMEQEIRVLISKGYFQHCQDPHIKNTFDISVRSLKNHKEFFRVAEEYKNVNQGFDIIDERRNQAPCYHIEITQP
;
A
#
# COMPACT_ATOMS: atom_id res chain seq x y z
N MET A 1 18.27 -20.54 -2.04
CA MET A 1 18.20 -19.09 -1.74
C MET A 1 17.42 -18.89 -0.43
N SER A 2 17.91 -19.41 0.70
CA SER A 2 17.05 -19.83 1.83
C SER A 2 17.01 -18.94 3.08
N ASP A 3 17.77 -17.86 3.20
CA ASP A 3 17.99 -17.26 4.53
C ASP A 3 17.26 -15.92 4.77
N ILE A 4 16.51 -15.42 3.79
CA ILE A 4 15.70 -14.19 3.93
C ILE A 4 14.21 -14.56 3.99
N GLU A 5 13.58 -14.19 5.09
CA GLU A 5 12.14 -14.31 5.28
C GLU A 5 11.41 -13.06 4.76
N VAL A 6 10.40 -13.26 3.92
CA VAL A 6 9.49 -12.21 3.46
C VAL A 6 8.10 -12.61 3.90
N VAL A 7 7.52 -11.85 4.83
CA VAL A 7 6.28 -12.22 5.53
C VAL A 7 5.32 -11.04 5.65
N GLY A 8 4.03 -11.32 5.74
CA GLY A 8 3.01 -10.31 6.04
C GLY A 8 2.95 -9.98 7.52
N LYS A 9 2.76 -8.70 7.85
CA LYS A 9 2.57 -8.23 9.23
C LYS A 9 1.38 -8.95 9.87
N ASN A 10 1.58 -9.51 11.07
CA ASN A 10 0.55 -10.22 11.83
C ASN A 10 -0.13 -11.36 11.04
N GLY A 11 0.61 -12.05 10.15
CA GLY A 11 0.05 -13.13 9.33
C GLY A 11 -0.83 -12.66 8.18
N MET A 12 -0.73 -11.39 7.79
CA MET A 12 -1.36 -10.86 6.57
C MET A 12 -1.02 -11.74 5.36
N ASP A 13 -2.02 -12.04 4.54
CA ASP A 13 -1.80 -12.73 3.28
C ASP A 13 -1.05 -11.83 2.30
N ILE A 14 0.04 -12.37 1.75
CA ILE A 14 0.90 -11.72 0.74
C ILE A 14 0.91 -12.49 -0.57
N SER A 15 -0.12 -13.31 -0.82
CA SER A 15 -0.32 -14.07 -2.06
C SER A 15 -0.38 -13.18 -3.31
N LEU A 16 -0.86 -11.94 -3.16
CA LEU A 16 -0.89 -10.93 -4.23
C LEU A 16 0.50 -10.39 -4.59
N VAL A 17 1.51 -10.64 -3.75
CA VAL A 17 2.91 -10.36 -4.10
C VAL A 17 3.49 -11.60 -4.76
N SER A 18 3.85 -11.49 -6.03
CA SER A 18 4.39 -12.58 -6.84
C SER A 18 5.74 -13.07 -6.29
N GLU A 19 6.10 -14.31 -6.61
CA GLU A 19 7.45 -14.80 -6.26
C GLU A 19 8.55 -14.05 -7.02
N TYR A 20 8.27 -13.50 -8.20
CA TYR A 20 9.20 -12.61 -8.89
C TYR A 20 9.53 -11.39 -8.02
N SER A 21 8.52 -10.69 -7.53
CA SER A 21 8.68 -9.54 -6.64
C SER A 21 9.36 -9.92 -5.32
N LYS A 22 8.96 -11.04 -4.70
CA LYS A 22 9.62 -11.51 -3.46
C LYS A 22 11.08 -11.88 -3.68
N ASN A 23 11.45 -12.45 -4.83
CA ASN A 23 12.84 -12.76 -5.14
C ASN A 23 13.70 -11.50 -5.29
N ILE A 24 13.16 -10.42 -5.87
CA ILE A 24 13.84 -9.11 -5.89
C ILE A 24 14.04 -8.60 -4.46
N LEU A 25 13.00 -8.65 -3.62
CA LEU A 25 13.12 -8.25 -2.22
C LEU A 25 14.16 -9.07 -1.46
N ARG A 26 14.19 -10.39 -1.63
CA ARG A 26 15.19 -11.27 -0.99
C ARG A 26 16.61 -10.87 -1.40
N GLN A 27 16.84 -10.48 -2.65
CA GLN A 27 18.15 -10.02 -3.13
C GLN A 27 18.55 -8.69 -2.48
N ILE A 28 17.65 -7.70 -2.46
CA ILE A 28 17.88 -6.39 -1.83
C ILE A 28 18.13 -6.56 -0.33
N ALA A 29 17.29 -7.35 0.34
CA ALA A 29 17.37 -7.64 1.76
C ALA A 29 18.68 -8.35 2.13
N LYS A 30 19.09 -9.35 1.34
CA LYS A 30 20.37 -10.05 1.54
C LYS A 30 21.56 -9.08 1.42
N ARG A 31 21.60 -8.27 0.35
CA ARG A 31 22.68 -7.29 0.12
C ARG A 31 22.74 -6.22 1.21
N SER A 32 21.60 -5.90 1.83
CA SER A 32 21.50 -4.94 2.92
C SER A 32 21.55 -5.55 4.33
N ASN A 33 21.82 -6.86 4.45
CA ASN A 33 21.89 -7.57 5.72
C ASN A 33 20.60 -7.45 6.56
N ASN A 34 19.44 -7.60 5.89
CA ASN A 34 18.11 -7.64 6.49
C ASN A 34 17.55 -9.07 6.40
N PRO A 35 17.61 -9.89 7.47
CA PRO A 35 17.19 -11.30 7.43
C PRO A 35 15.67 -11.47 7.29
N VAL A 36 14.88 -10.46 7.70
CA VAL A 36 13.43 -10.47 7.64
C VAL A 36 12.93 -9.17 7.01
N VAL A 37 11.99 -9.29 6.08
CA VAL A 37 11.24 -8.19 5.48
C VAL A 37 9.77 -8.38 5.80
N ILE A 38 9.16 -7.39 6.48
CA ILE A 38 7.74 -7.43 6.84
C ILE A 38 6.96 -6.52 5.90
N ILE A 39 6.05 -7.11 5.13
CA ILE A 39 5.08 -6.40 4.28
C ILE A 39 3.90 -5.95 5.15
N THR A 40 3.51 -4.69 5.03
CA THR A 40 2.47 -4.04 5.84
C THR A 40 1.22 -3.65 5.06
N ASP A 41 1.34 -3.50 3.74
CA ASP A 41 0.19 -3.33 2.84
C ASP A 41 0.53 -3.95 1.49
N VAL A 42 -0.50 -4.38 0.76
CA VAL A 42 -0.40 -4.99 -0.56
C VAL A 42 -1.47 -4.41 -1.48
N SER A 43 -1.36 -4.70 -2.77
CA SER A 43 -2.39 -4.39 -3.76
C SER A 43 -3.77 -4.85 -3.30
N ARG A 44 -4.80 -4.07 -3.63
CA ARG A 44 -6.18 -4.30 -3.25
C ARG A 44 -7.14 -3.84 -4.33
N THR A 45 -8.33 -4.42 -4.34
CA THR A 45 -9.40 -3.98 -5.22
C THR A 45 -9.95 -2.61 -4.80
N PRO A 46 -10.58 -1.86 -5.72
CA PRO A 46 -11.31 -0.63 -5.38
C PRO A 46 -12.34 -0.83 -4.26
N LEU A 47 -13.02 -1.99 -4.27
CA LEU A 47 -14.01 -2.34 -3.25
C LEU A 47 -13.37 -2.53 -1.86
N GLU A 48 -12.22 -3.19 -1.79
CA GLU A 48 -11.48 -3.35 -0.52
C GLU A 48 -10.95 -2.01 0.00
N GLN A 49 -10.45 -1.15 -0.88
CA GLN A 49 -10.08 0.22 -0.52
C GLN A 49 -11.29 0.98 0.04
N ALA A 50 -12.46 0.90 -0.60
CA ALA A 50 -13.69 1.54 -0.13
C ALA A 50 -14.08 1.04 1.27
N LYS A 51 -14.04 -0.28 1.50
CA LYS A 51 -14.32 -0.89 2.80
C LYS A 51 -13.32 -0.44 3.88
N ARG A 52 -12.03 -0.37 3.56
CA ARG A 52 -10.99 0.12 4.50
C ARG A 52 -11.24 1.59 4.88
N MET A 53 -11.52 2.45 3.89
CA MET A 53 -11.84 3.85 4.12
C MET A 53 -13.11 4.00 4.98
N TYR A 54 -14.16 3.26 4.66
CA TYR A 54 -15.40 3.24 5.44
C TYR A 54 -15.15 2.86 6.89
N ASN A 55 -14.48 1.72 7.14
CA ASN A 55 -14.21 1.23 8.49
C ASN A 55 -13.30 2.18 9.27
N LEU A 56 -12.31 2.79 8.63
CA LEU A 56 -11.45 3.80 9.27
C LEU A 56 -12.27 4.98 9.79
N VAL A 57 -13.21 5.47 8.98
CA VAL A 57 -14.09 6.58 9.34
C VAL A 57 -15.07 6.18 10.44
N GLU A 58 -15.68 5.00 10.38
CA GLU A 58 -16.55 4.52 11.46
C GLU A 58 -15.80 4.37 12.80
N THR A 59 -14.52 3.99 12.75
CA THR A 59 -13.72 3.74 13.95
C THR A 59 -13.15 5.04 14.55
N ASN A 60 -12.67 5.96 13.71
CA ASN A 60 -11.88 7.12 14.17
C ASN A 60 -12.53 8.47 13.84
N GLY A 61 -13.62 8.47 13.07
CA GLY A 61 -14.30 9.67 12.61
C GLY A 61 -13.74 10.28 11.33
N ILE A 62 -14.60 11.04 10.64
CA ILE A 62 -14.31 11.65 9.33
C ILE A 62 -13.16 12.67 9.38
N LYS A 63 -13.07 13.44 10.47
CA LYS A 63 -12.03 14.44 10.67
C LYS A 63 -10.64 13.79 10.75
N TYR A 64 -10.53 12.68 11.49
CA TYR A 64 -9.28 11.92 11.56
C TYR A 64 -8.88 11.38 10.19
N ALA A 65 -9.80 10.74 9.47
CA ALA A 65 -9.51 10.21 8.14
C ALA A 65 -8.99 11.28 7.17
N LYS A 66 -9.59 12.48 7.17
CA LYS A 66 -9.17 13.60 6.30
C LYS A 66 -7.86 14.26 6.71
N ASN A 67 -7.62 14.42 8.00
CA ASN A 67 -6.51 15.24 8.48
C ASN A 67 -5.24 14.43 8.77
N ALA A 68 -5.39 13.15 9.12
CA ALA A 68 -4.31 12.32 9.64
C ALA A 68 -3.88 11.20 8.67
N VAL A 69 -4.79 10.72 7.81
CA VAL A 69 -4.56 9.51 7.01
C VAL A 69 -4.56 9.78 5.52
N TYR A 70 -5.60 10.44 4.99
CA TYR A 70 -5.76 10.60 3.55
C TYR A 70 -5.45 12.02 3.09
N SER A 71 -4.68 12.12 2.00
CA SER A 71 -4.41 13.40 1.34
C SER A 71 -5.69 14.02 0.75
N TYR A 72 -5.69 15.34 0.58
CA TYR A 72 -6.83 16.08 0.02
C TYR A 72 -7.28 15.55 -1.37
N LYS A 73 -6.36 14.94 -2.14
CA LYS A 73 -6.63 14.41 -3.49
C LYS A 73 -7.70 13.31 -3.51
N VAL A 74 -7.91 12.63 -2.38
CA VAL A 74 -8.89 11.54 -2.27
C VAL A 74 -10.05 11.87 -1.32
N HIS A 75 -10.16 13.13 -0.87
CA HIS A 75 -11.23 13.54 0.05
C HIS A 75 -12.63 13.47 -0.57
N SER A 76 -12.77 13.43 -1.90
CA SER A 76 -14.07 13.21 -2.56
C SER A 76 -14.72 11.89 -2.14
N VAL A 77 -13.94 10.82 -1.97
CA VAL A 77 -14.42 9.52 -1.45
C VAL A 77 -14.96 9.66 -0.02
N LEU A 78 -14.25 10.43 0.81
CA LEU A 78 -14.64 10.70 2.20
C LEU A 78 -15.89 11.61 2.26
N ASN A 79 -16.06 12.52 1.30
CA ASN A 79 -17.25 13.35 1.18
C ASN A 79 -18.48 12.52 0.80
N ILE A 80 -18.33 11.52 -0.08
CA ILE A 80 -19.40 10.56 -0.41
C ILE A 80 -19.88 9.83 0.85
N TYR A 81 -18.96 9.34 1.67
CA TYR A 81 -19.30 8.76 2.96
C TYR A 81 -20.12 9.74 3.82
N ASP A 82 -19.61 10.96 4.03
CA ASP A 82 -20.21 11.93 4.95
C ASP A 82 -21.62 12.36 4.50
N ASN A 83 -21.81 12.60 3.21
CA ASN A 83 -23.10 12.98 2.64
C ASN A 83 -24.12 11.84 2.75
N LEU A 84 -23.77 10.64 2.28
CA LEU A 84 -24.70 9.51 2.26
C LEU A 84 -25.01 8.97 3.67
N LYS A 85 -24.08 9.12 4.62
CA LYS A 85 -24.34 8.78 6.03
C LYS A 85 -25.36 9.75 6.65
N LYS A 86 -25.28 11.06 6.35
CA LYS A 86 -26.28 12.07 6.78
C LYS A 86 -27.68 11.80 6.20
N GLU A 87 -27.73 11.21 5.01
CA GLU A 87 -28.98 10.75 4.38
C GLU A 87 -29.47 9.38 4.89
N ASN A 88 -28.82 8.80 5.90
CA ASN A 88 -29.13 7.47 6.44
C ASN A 88 -29.11 6.34 5.40
N LYS A 89 -28.25 6.43 4.37
CA LYS A 89 -28.10 5.36 3.39
C LYS A 89 -27.45 4.12 4.02
N PRO A 90 -27.82 2.91 3.57
CA PRO A 90 -27.24 1.68 4.10
C PRO A 90 -25.76 1.55 3.73
N LYS A 91 -24.97 0.87 4.59
CA LYS A 91 -23.53 0.66 4.41
C LYS A 91 -23.14 0.23 3.00
N GLN A 92 -23.82 -0.77 2.44
CA GLN A 92 -23.50 -1.29 1.12
C GLN A 92 -23.67 -0.23 0.03
N TYR A 93 -24.69 0.61 0.13
CA TYR A 93 -24.91 1.72 -0.81
C TYR A 93 -23.77 2.73 -0.75
N ILE A 94 -23.34 3.09 0.46
CA ILE A 94 -22.22 4.02 0.67
C ILE A 94 -20.92 3.45 0.10
N VAL A 95 -20.59 2.20 0.45
CA VAL A 95 -19.38 1.52 -0.02
C VAL A 95 -19.35 1.41 -1.54
N ASN A 96 -20.47 1.12 -2.19
CA ASN A 96 -20.54 1.06 -3.65
C ASN A 96 -20.24 2.43 -4.28
N HIS A 97 -20.77 3.52 -3.74
CA HIS A 97 -20.50 4.87 -4.28
C HIS A 97 -19.05 5.29 -4.03
N MET A 98 -18.49 4.95 -2.86
CA MET A 98 -17.07 5.15 -2.58
C MET A 98 -16.19 4.37 -3.56
N GLU A 99 -16.54 3.13 -3.88
CA GLU A 99 -15.83 2.30 -4.86
C GLU A 99 -15.81 2.95 -6.25
N GLN A 100 -16.96 3.46 -6.72
CA GLN A 100 -17.03 4.13 -8.03
C GLN A 100 -16.12 5.35 -8.09
N GLU A 101 -16.11 6.17 -7.04
CA GLU A 101 -15.20 7.32 -6.97
C GLU A 101 -13.73 6.87 -6.92
N ILE A 102 -13.41 5.80 -6.19
CA ILE A 102 -12.06 5.24 -6.18
C ILE A 102 -11.64 4.81 -7.59
N ARG A 103 -12.52 4.18 -8.38
CA ARG A 103 -12.23 3.80 -9.78
C ARG A 103 -11.88 5.01 -10.65
N VAL A 104 -12.59 6.12 -10.47
CA VAL A 104 -12.28 7.40 -11.15
C VAL A 104 -10.93 7.97 -10.71
N LEU A 105 -10.58 7.84 -9.42
CA LEU A 105 -9.33 8.38 -8.88
C LEU A 105 -8.11 7.49 -9.17
N ILE A 106 -8.31 6.19 -9.42
CA ILE A 106 -7.26 5.26 -9.86
C ILE A 106 -6.67 5.70 -11.19
N SER A 107 -7.50 6.10 -12.16
CA SER A 107 -7.00 6.57 -13.47
C SER A 107 -6.20 7.88 -13.37
N LYS A 108 -6.35 8.61 -12.27
CA LYS A 108 -5.57 9.81 -11.93
C LYS A 108 -4.32 9.52 -11.10
N GLY A 109 -4.07 8.25 -10.76
CA GLY A 109 -2.90 7.82 -9.98
C GLY A 109 -3.00 8.10 -8.48
N TYR A 110 -4.19 8.31 -7.91
CA TYR A 110 -4.34 8.70 -6.49
C TYR A 110 -4.50 7.51 -5.53
N PHE A 111 -4.55 6.28 -6.04
CA PHE A 111 -4.61 5.04 -5.27
C PHE A 111 -3.60 4.02 -5.80
N GLN A 112 -2.33 4.16 -5.39
CA GLN A 112 -1.21 3.31 -5.87
C GLN A 112 -1.38 1.83 -5.53
N HIS A 113 -2.01 1.52 -4.39
CA HIS A 113 -2.33 0.14 -4.00
C HIS A 113 -3.53 -0.46 -4.75
N CYS A 114 -4.25 0.31 -5.56
CA CYS A 114 -5.40 -0.21 -6.32
C CYS A 114 -5.03 -0.55 -7.78
N GLN A 115 -3.84 -1.08 -7.99
CA GLN A 115 -3.38 -1.54 -9.30
C GLN A 115 -3.53 -3.06 -9.47
N ASP A 116 -3.59 -3.50 -10.73
CA ASP A 116 -3.64 -4.93 -11.06
C ASP A 116 -2.30 -5.58 -10.67
N PRO A 117 -2.29 -6.52 -9.70
CA PRO A 117 -1.06 -7.19 -9.27
C PRO A 117 -0.41 -8.02 -10.38
N HIS A 118 -1.12 -8.40 -11.44
CA HIS A 118 -0.54 -9.09 -12.60
C HIS A 118 0.24 -8.16 -13.54
N ILE A 119 0.02 -6.84 -13.46
CA ILE A 119 0.74 -5.84 -14.24
C ILE A 119 1.81 -5.18 -13.36
N LYS A 120 1.44 -4.81 -12.13
CA LYS A 120 2.32 -4.17 -11.17
C LYS A 120 2.01 -4.62 -9.75
N ASN A 121 2.99 -5.22 -9.09
CA ASN A 121 2.93 -5.46 -7.66
C ASN A 121 3.27 -4.17 -6.92
N THR A 122 2.33 -3.72 -6.09
CA THR A 122 2.51 -2.57 -5.21
C THR A 122 2.34 -3.02 -3.76
N PHE A 123 3.31 -2.73 -2.91
CA PHE A 123 3.27 -3.12 -1.51
C PHE A 123 4.17 -2.22 -0.65
N ASP A 124 3.84 -2.15 0.63
CA ASP A 124 4.60 -1.38 1.61
C ASP A 124 5.38 -2.32 2.52
N ILE A 125 6.65 -2.00 2.79
CA ILE A 125 7.45 -2.72 3.79
C ILE A 125 7.67 -1.88 5.03
N SER A 126 7.64 -2.50 6.21
CA SER A 126 7.87 -1.77 7.46
C SER A 126 9.32 -1.37 7.60
N VAL A 127 9.57 -0.06 7.70
CA VAL A 127 10.92 0.45 8.01
C VAL A 127 11.37 0.00 9.39
N ARG A 128 10.43 -0.10 10.34
CA ARG A 128 10.71 -0.48 11.73
C ARG A 128 11.13 -1.93 11.90
N SER A 129 10.78 -2.81 10.96
CA SER A 129 11.16 -4.23 11.03
C SER A 129 12.53 -4.52 10.40
N LEU A 130 13.05 -3.60 9.60
CA LEU A 130 14.34 -3.78 8.94
C LEU A 130 15.48 -3.52 9.91
N LYS A 131 16.39 -4.50 10.05
CA LYS A 131 17.62 -4.38 10.85
C LYS A 131 18.49 -3.20 10.39
N ASN A 132 18.66 -3.05 9.07
CA ASN A 132 19.49 -2.03 8.44
C ASN A 132 18.67 -1.25 7.39
N HIS A 133 17.65 -0.52 7.83
CA HIS A 133 16.70 0.13 6.93
C HIS A 133 17.35 1.17 5.97
N LYS A 134 18.37 1.92 6.44
CA LYS A 134 19.09 2.89 5.59
C LYS A 134 19.83 2.18 4.44
N GLU A 135 20.46 1.06 4.76
CA GLU A 135 21.18 0.26 3.76
C GLU A 135 20.22 -0.44 2.81
N PHE A 136 19.06 -0.89 3.31
CA PHE A 136 18.00 -1.42 2.45
C PHE A 136 17.59 -0.40 1.39
N PHE A 137 17.30 0.84 1.81
CA PHE A 137 16.91 1.90 0.89
C PHE A 137 18.02 2.23 -0.11
N ARG A 138 19.28 2.31 0.34
CA ARG A 138 20.44 2.56 -0.51
C ARG A 138 20.58 1.49 -1.61
N VAL A 139 20.50 0.20 -1.24
CA VAL A 139 20.57 -0.93 -2.18
C VAL A 139 19.37 -0.97 -3.11
N ALA A 140 18.17 -0.64 -2.62
CA ALA A 140 16.97 -0.56 -3.44
C ALA A 140 17.05 0.58 -4.48
N GLU A 141 17.58 1.73 -4.11
CA GLU A 141 17.83 2.85 -5.04
C GLU A 141 18.88 2.48 -6.10
N GLU A 142 19.95 1.74 -5.74
CA GLU A 142 20.87 1.17 -6.73
C GLU A 142 20.15 0.22 -7.69
N TYR A 143 19.26 -0.63 -7.17
CA TYR A 143 18.50 -1.57 -7.99
C TYR A 143 17.55 -0.83 -8.94
N LYS A 144 16.85 0.20 -8.47
CA LYS A 144 16.00 1.10 -9.26
C LYS A 144 16.77 1.75 -10.41
N ASN A 145 17.99 2.24 -10.17
CA ASN A 145 18.80 2.92 -11.19
C ASN A 145 19.17 2.02 -12.39
N VAL A 146 19.16 0.69 -12.21
CA VAL A 146 19.51 -0.27 -13.27
C VAL A 146 18.34 -1.14 -13.72
N ASN A 147 17.17 -1.04 -13.08
CA ASN A 147 15.96 -1.80 -13.43
C ASN A 147 14.75 -0.87 -13.56
N GLN A 148 14.38 -0.52 -14.80
CA GLN A 148 13.28 0.41 -15.08
C GLN A 148 11.90 -0.06 -14.58
N GLY A 149 11.73 -1.37 -14.33
CA GLY A 149 10.50 -1.95 -13.79
C GLY A 149 10.42 -1.96 -12.26
N PHE A 150 11.37 -1.37 -11.55
CA PHE A 150 11.39 -1.31 -10.09
C PHE A 150 11.42 0.14 -9.61
N ASP A 151 10.54 0.47 -8.67
CA ASP A 151 10.56 1.76 -7.97
C ASP A 151 10.46 1.57 -6.46
N ILE A 152 11.05 2.52 -5.74
CA ILE A 152 10.96 2.63 -4.28
C ILE A 152 10.74 4.09 -3.90
N ILE A 153 9.80 4.32 -2.99
CA ILE A 153 9.46 5.65 -2.47
C ILE A 153 9.66 5.66 -0.96
N ASP A 154 10.37 6.69 -0.48
CA ASP A 154 10.65 6.88 0.94
C ASP A 154 9.47 7.54 1.67
N GLU A 155 8.66 6.71 2.31
CA GLU A 155 7.50 7.13 3.09
C GLU A 155 7.75 7.10 4.61
N ARG A 156 9.01 7.15 5.04
CA ARG A 156 9.37 7.09 6.48
C ARG A 156 8.79 8.19 7.34
N ARG A 157 8.36 9.30 6.74
CA ARG A 157 7.76 10.46 7.45
C ARG A 157 6.27 10.26 7.74
N ASN A 158 5.64 9.22 7.17
CA ASN A 158 4.25 8.89 7.45
C ASN A 158 4.08 8.33 8.87
N GLN A 159 2.86 8.37 9.41
CA GLN A 159 2.56 7.88 10.76
C GLN A 159 2.92 6.39 10.95
N ALA A 160 2.78 5.61 9.87
CA ALA A 160 3.31 4.27 9.74
C ALA A 160 4.51 4.30 8.78
N PRO A 161 5.76 4.44 9.28
CA PRO A 161 6.94 4.51 8.44
C PRO A 161 7.10 3.24 7.59
N CYS A 162 7.10 3.42 6.27
CA CYS A 162 7.30 2.36 5.30
C CYS A 162 8.23 2.79 4.17
N TYR A 163 8.69 1.80 3.41
CA TYR A 163 9.12 2.00 2.03
C TYR A 163 8.03 1.45 1.12
N HIS A 164 7.53 2.28 0.22
CA HIS A 164 6.58 1.88 -0.80
C HIS A 164 7.35 1.32 -1.99
N ILE A 165 6.97 0.14 -2.48
CA ILE A 165 7.66 -0.55 -3.55
C ILE A 165 6.67 -0.86 -4.67
N GLU A 166 7.10 -0.57 -5.90
CA GLU A 166 6.36 -0.86 -7.13
C GLU A 166 7.25 -1.73 -8.04
N ILE A 167 6.72 -2.87 -8.49
CA ILE A 167 7.43 -3.80 -9.39
C ILE A 167 6.54 -4.17 -10.56
N THR A 168 6.93 -3.77 -11.77
CA THR A 168 6.31 -4.22 -13.02
C THR A 168 6.54 -5.72 -13.20
N GLN A 169 5.48 -6.46 -13.50
CA GLN A 169 5.53 -7.91 -13.65
C GLN A 169 5.94 -8.31 -15.09
N PRO A 170 6.62 -9.46 -15.25
CA PRO A 170 7.03 -9.97 -16.56
C PRO A 170 5.86 -10.53 -17.39
#